data_AF-A0A5C8QNH6-F1
#
_entry.id   AF-A0A5C8QNH6-F1
#
_cell.length_a   1.000
_cell.length_b   1.000
_cell.length_c   1.000
_cell.angle_alpha   90.00
_cell.angle_beta   90.00
_cell.angle_gamma   90.00
#
_symmetry.space_group_name_H-M   'P 1'
#
loop_
_entity.id
_entity.type
_entity.pdbx_description
1 polymer ?
#
loop_
_entity_poly.entity_id
_entity_poly.type
_entity_poly.pdbx_seq_one_letter_code
_entity_poly.pdbx_strand_id
1 'polypeptide(L)'
;MADLPSDKQRQRERDQAKTAPPNQGVGRFDVQPQHLYFTSLVVRDAQFAYDKKAKTLTDTLDKYSQSAGTGWGADSFADRYGIVAGKFLELWAKSVVSVGGVAVGFTQTANNYALADWAASKGKGEPPEERQPPAVIATVPKYGPPNDVKWRGEGEDHDSWAISGILGEVPDFLMFIMKPVVDEGLRLGRVHEITPGVKEEEFRDIAGAWRDASSDVKKAAGDFTDAISYITDPTGNGEWQAAMRAFCQTIWGTTAWGKVRDQRAEVTAKKGARSWKTHGKMDPATRRPVIEVLDKSANAIQKLFDDLAAVGQKTTETTTRLAKEATDKTVKDLTSGLDLFELTKLAVGLVVAEVVLTFRSHMDKAAMDAAVAAYHEAFSDAAGKLAMLEFELDEALQSVPTFQAERARAQGFGARSLNEFKKEHSWQLPESRVPYMYSVDLAAAEGMGNGHTLDKHVGKTDEQLLQRMRDESKANGEPKIPAASTYADVEAAQRFTQYCLRDNSEDIDRWLAGDPPATSIIVKTNSIPLQGPLAGEAVTGKGVTYDDGELSEVHDTKGVSLRLMRDPSLDPPYSVFTSMPV
;
A
#
# COMPACT_ATOMS: atom_id res chain seq x y z
N MET A 1 -15.31 6.64 16.88
CA MET A 1 -14.25 7.34 16.13
C MET A 1 -14.48 8.82 16.32
N ALA A 2 -13.45 9.62 16.61
CA ALA A 2 -13.62 11.07 16.57
C ALA A 2 -14.06 11.49 15.16
N ASP A 3 -15.03 12.38 15.04
CA ASP A 3 -15.50 12.84 13.74
C ASP A 3 -14.35 13.54 12.99
N LEU A 4 -14.07 13.09 11.76
CA LEU A 4 -13.05 13.71 10.93
C LEU A 4 -13.49 15.14 10.54
N PRO A 5 -12.57 16.11 10.50
CA PRO A 5 -12.92 17.49 10.19
C PRO A 5 -13.37 17.65 8.73
N SER A 6 -14.41 18.46 8.52
CA SER A 6 -14.88 18.86 7.19
C SER A 6 -13.82 19.66 6.41
N ASP A 7 -13.92 19.69 5.08
CA ASP A 7 -13.01 20.47 4.22
C ASP A 7 -12.87 21.93 4.63
N LYS A 8 -13.97 22.56 5.08
CA LYS A 8 -14.00 23.94 5.57
C LYS A 8 -13.26 24.08 6.91
N GLN A 9 -13.42 23.12 7.83
CA GLN A 9 -12.66 23.11 9.09
C GLN A 9 -11.16 22.93 8.82
N ARG A 10 -10.79 21.98 7.96
CA ARG A 10 -9.39 21.72 7.58
C ARG A 10 -8.73 22.93 6.95
N GLN A 11 -9.43 23.60 6.03
CA GLN A 11 -8.93 24.84 5.43
C GLN A 11 -8.73 25.93 6.48
N ARG A 12 -9.70 26.15 7.37
CA ARG A 12 -9.59 27.13 8.45
C ARG A 12 -8.38 26.86 9.35
N GLU A 13 -8.19 25.61 9.76
CA GLU A 13 -7.06 25.21 10.61
C GLU A 13 -5.72 25.46 9.91
N ARG A 14 -5.59 25.11 8.62
CA ARG A 14 -4.39 25.39 7.83
C ARG A 14 -4.12 26.89 7.72
N ASP A 15 -5.15 27.69 7.42
CA ASP A 15 -5.02 29.14 7.26
C ASP A 15 -4.62 29.81 8.57
N GLN A 16 -5.12 29.31 9.72
CA GLN A 16 -4.76 29.78 11.06
C GLN A 16 -3.34 29.37 11.48
N ALA A 17 -2.87 28.19 11.07
CA ALA A 17 -1.53 27.70 11.38
C ALA A 17 -0.46 28.19 10.40
N LYS A 18 -0.86 28.79 9.28
CA LYS A 18 0.06 29.25 8.24
C LYS A 18 1.06 30.25 8.82
N THR A 19 2.33 29.95 8.63
CA THR A 19 3.45 30.76 9.10
C THR A 19 4.37 31.11 7.92
N ALA A 20 5.22 32.13 8.11
CA ALA A 20 6.30 32.39 7.17
C ALA A 20 7.18 31.13 7.04
N PRO A 21 7.77 30.87 5.86
CA PRO A 21 8.70 29.76 5.70
C PRO A 21 9.89 29.90 6.67
N PRO A 22 10.56 28.79 7.04
CA PRO A 22 11.79 28.84 7.82
C PRO A 22 12.78 29.85 7.24
N ASN A 23 13.39 30.65 8.11
CA ASN A 23 14.27 31.75 7.69
C ASN A 23 15.43 31.20 6.84
N GLN A 24 15.66 31.79 5.66
CA GLN A 24 16.67 31.37 4.67
C GLN A 24 17.93 32.25 4.72
N GLY A 25 18.34 32.66 5.91
CA GLY A 25 19.60 33.39 6.09
C GLY A 25 20.80 32.56 5.62
N VAL A 26 21.89 33.19 5.18
CA VAL A 26 23.09 32.48 4.75
C VAL A 26 23.60 31.58 5.89
N GLY A 27 23.56 30.26 5.67
CA GLY A 27 24.04 29.26 6.63
C GLY A 27 23.07 28.86 7.75
N ARG A 28 21.79 29.27 7.69
CA ARG A 28 20.79 28.90 8.70
C ARG A 28 19.43 28.63 8.06
N PHE A 29 18.89 27.43 8.31
CA PHE A 29 17.51 27.07 8.00
C PHE A 29 16.79 26.76 9.31
N ASP A 30 16.08 27.76 9.83
CA ASP A 30 15.58 27.76 11.21
C ASP A 30 14.16 27.19 11.30
N VAL A 31 14.06 25.88 11.55
CA VAL A 31 12.79 25.21 11.80
C VAL A 31 12.35 25.47 13.24
N GLN A 32 11.08 25.80 13.41
CA GLN A 32 10.47 26.24 14.66
C GLN A 32 9.19 25.43 14.87
N PRO A 33 8.66 25.32 16.12
CA PRO A 33 7.45 24.56 16.39
C PRO A 33 6.27 24.91 15.47
N GLN A 34 6.06 26.18 15.12
CA GLN A 34 5.02 26.60 14.18
C GLN A 34 5.16 26.00 12.78
N HIS A 35 6.39 25.76 12.31
CA HIS A 35 6.62 25.12 11.01
C HIS A 35 6.16 23.66 11.04
N LEU A 36 6.47 22.92 12.12
CA LEU A 36 6.02 21.54 12.30
C LEU A 36 4.50 21.45 12.48
N TYR A 37 3.86 22.35 13.24
CA TYR A 37 2.39 22.39 13.34
C TYR A 37 1.73 22.61 11.98
N PHE A 38 2.28 23.50 11.16
CA PHE A 38 1.77 23.72 9.81
C PHE A 38 1.97 22.50 8.91
N THR A 39 3.18 21.93 8.86
CA THR A 39 3.48 20.72 8.07
C THR A 39 2.59 19.54 8.48
N SER A 40 2.33 19.37 9.78
CA SER A 40 1.41 18.35 10.30
C SER A 40 0.01 18.44 9.67
N LEU A 41 -0.56 19.64 9.59
CA LEU A 41 -1.87 19.86 8.96
C LEU A 41 -1.86 19.61 7.46
N VAL A 42 -0.79 20.02 6.77
CA VAL A 42 -0.61 19.78 5.33
C VAL A 42 -0.52 18.27 5.04
N VAL A 43 0.25 17.53 5.86
CA VAL A 43 0.37 16.06 5.75
C VAL A 43 -0.96 15.36 6.02
N ARG A 44 -1.71 15.76 7.06
CA ARG A 44 -3.08 15.25 7.27
C ARG A 44 -3.95 15.48 6.03
N ASP A 45 -3.89 16.66 5.44
CA ASP A 45 -4.74 16.96 4.31
C ASP A 45 -4.38 16.17 3.05
N ALA A 46 -3.09 15.89 2.85
CA ALA A 46 -2.61 14.93 1.87
C ALA A 46 -3.12 13.50 2.17
N GLN A 47 -3.11 13.06 3.43
CA GLN A 47 -3.67 11.76 3.85
C GLN A 47 -5.14 11.62 3.43
N PHE A 48 -5.97 12.64 3.71
CA PHE A 48 -7.39 12.58 3.41
C PHE A 48 -7.66 12.65 1.91
N ALA A 49 -6.86 13.42 1.16
CA ALA A 49 -6.93 13.40 -0.29
C ALA A 49 -6.60 12.00 -0.83
N TYR A 50 -5.58 11.34 -0.28
CA TYR A 50 -5.17 10.00 -0.68
C TYR A 50 -6.22 8.92 -0.37
N ASP A 51 -6.85 8.97 0.81
CA ASP A 51 -7.99 8.10 1.18
C ASP A 51 -9.21 8.33 0.28
N LYS A 52 -9.54 9.59 -0.02
CA LYS A 52 -10.67 9.94 -0.90
C LYS A 52 -10.51 9.37 -2.30
N LYS A 53 -9.27 9.26 -2.81
CA LYS A 53 -9.01 8.66 -4.13
C LYS A 53 -9.26 7.16 -4.14
N ALA A 54 -8.85 6.43 -3.09
CA ALA A 54 -9.20 5.02 -2.95
C ALA A 54 -10.72 4.80 -2.89
N LYS A 55 -11.45 5.65 -2.16
CA LYS A 55 -12.92 5.61 -2.11
C LYS A 55 -13.57 5.87 -3.48
N THR A 56 -13.01 6.81 -4.24
CA THR A 56 -13.51 7.11 -5.60
C THR A 56 -13.32 5.91 -6.53
N LEU A 57 -12.19 5.20 -6.39
CA LEU A 57 -11.95 3.95 -7.09
C LEU A 57 -13.02 2.92 -6.72
N THR A 58 -13.21 2.63 -5.42
CA THR A 58 -14.22 1.64 -4.99
C THR A 58 -15.63 2.01 -5.40
N ASP A 59 -16.04 3.27 -5.23
CA ASP A 59 -17.36 3.76 -5.65
C ASP A 59 -17.61 3.56 -7.16
N THR A 60 -16.53 3.56 -7.96
CA THR A 60 -16.63 3.29 -9.40
C THR A 60 -16.68 1.80 -9.67
N LEU A 61 -15.80 1.01 -9.07
CA LEU A 61 -15.75 -0.44 -9.26
C LEU A 61 -17.04 -1.12 -8.78
N ASP A 62 -17.63 -0.65 -7.69
CA ASP A 62 -18.83 -1.24 -7.08
C ASP A 62 -20.12 -1.01 -7.90
N LYS A 63 -20.06 -0.18 -8.95
CA LYS A 63 -21.18 -0.07 -9.92
C LYS A 63 -21.31 -1.30 -10.78
N TYR A 64 -20.21 -2.05 -10.95
CA TYR A 64 -20.13 -3.17 -11.87
C TYR A 64 -20.15 -4.48 -11.10
N SER A 65 -20.91 -5.43 -11.60
CA SER A 65 -21.00 -6.79 -11.08
C SER A 65 -21.44 -7.72 -12.18
N GLN A 66 -21.02 -8.98 -12.12
CA GLN A 66 -21.35 -9.98 -13.13
C GLN A 66 -20.95 -9.58 -14.57
N SER A 67 -19.93 -8.73 -14.73
CA SER A 67 -19.51 -8.15 -16.01
C SER A 67 -18.60 -9.05 -16.85
N ALA A 68 -17.97 -10.07 -16.25
CA ALA A 68 -16.99 -10.90 -16.95
C ALA A 68 -17.61 -11.88 -17.96
N GLY A 69 -18.91 -12.14 -17.86
CA GLY A 69 -19.58 -13.20 -18.61
C GLY A 69 -19.37 -14.58 -17.99
N THR A 70 -19.84 -15.61 -18.69
CA THR A 70 -19.73 -17.02 -18.26
C THR A 70 -18.57 -17.75 -18.91
N GLY A 71 -18.15 -18.86 -18.29
CA GLY A 71 -17.18 -19.80 -18.83
C GLY A 71 -15.87 -19.86 -18.07
N TRP A 72 -15.15 -20.98 -18.21
CA TRP A 72 -14.00 -21.30 -17.35
C TRP A 72 -12.89 -20.23 -17.35
N GLY A 73 -12.62 -19.60 -18.50
CA GLY A 73 -11.67 -18.49 -18.59
C GLY A 73 -12.15 -17.26 -17.80
N ALA A 74 -13.40 -16.84 -18.01
CA ALA A 74 -14.01 -15.69 -17.36
C ALA A 74 -14.09 -15.88 -15.83
N ASP A 75 -14.47 -17.09 -15.39
CA ASP A 75 -14.48 -17.47 -13.98
C ASP A 75 -13.09 -17.37 -13.35
N SER A 76 -12.07 -17.93 -14.02
CA SER A 76 -10.69 -17.86 -13.53
C SER A 76 -10.17 -16.43 -13.43
N PHE A 77 -10.54 -15.56 -14.39
CA PHE A 77 -10.17 -14.15 -14.35
C PHE A 77 -10.87 -13.42 -13.20
N ALA A 78 -12.18 -13.59 -13.04
CA ALA A 78 -12.97 -12.94 -12.00
C ALA A 78 -12.46 -13.32 -10.60
N ASP A 79 -12.22 -14.61 -10.35
CA ASP A 79 -11.70 -15.10 -9.07
C ASP A 79 -10.33 -14.47 -8.74
N ARG A 80 -9.41 -14.40 -9.72
CA ARG A 80 -8.09 -13.80 -9.54
C ARG A 80 -8.13 -12.28 -9.41
N TYR A 81 -9.01 -11.62 -10.15
CA TYR A 81 -9.20 -10.18 -10.07
C TYR A 81 -9.65 -9.76 -8.66
N GLY A 82 -10.64 -10.46 -8.08
CA GLY A 82 -11.12 -10.17 -6.73
C GLY A 82 -10.02 -10.24 -5.67
N ILE A 83 -9.16 -11.25 -5.74
CA ILE A 83 -8.01 -11.42 -4.82
C ILE A 83 -7.02 -10.26 -4.98
N VAL A 84 -6.58 -9.99 -6.22
CA VAL A 84 -5.54 -8.99 -6.50
C VAL A 84 -6.05 -7.58 -6.20
N ALA A 85 -7.28 -7.25 -6.59
CA ALA A 85 -7.91 -5.97 -6.28
C ALA A 85 -8.09 -5.78 -4.76
N GLY A 86 -8.48 -6.84 -4.04
CA GLY A 86 -8.56 -6.84 -2.57
C GLY A 86 -7.23 -6.52 -1.91
N LYS A 87 -6.15 -7.20 -2.30
CA LYS A 87 -4.79 -6.93 -1.80
C LYS A 87 -4.31 -5.52 -2.13
N PHE A 88 -4.60 -5.04 -3.34
CA PHE A 88 -4.29 -3.66 -3.75
C PHE A 88 -4.97 -2.63 -2.85
N LEU A 89 -6.28 -2.79 -2.60
CA LEU A 89 -7.05 -1.88 -1.74
C LEU A 89 -6.61 -1.96 -0.28
N GLU A 90 -6.26 -3.16 0.22
CA GLU A 90 -5.68 -3.32 1.55
C GLU A 90 -4.33 -2.59 1.67
N LEU A 91 -3.46 -2.71 0.67
CA LEU A 91 -2.16 -2.04 0.64
C LEU A 91 -2.34 -0.51 0.65
N TRP A 92 -3.23 0.00 -0.19
CA TRP A 92 -3.58 1.43 -0.21
C TRP A 92 -4.10 1.87 1.18
N ALA A 93 -5.04 1.13 1.76
CA ALA A 93 -5.61 1.44 3.09
C ALA A 93 -4.54 1.48 4.19
N LYS A 94 -3.62 0.50 4.25
CA LYS A 94 -2.51 0.49 5.22
C LYS A 94 -1.57 1.68 5.02
N SER A 95 -1.27 2.02 3.76
CA SER A 95 -0.42 3.17 3.45
C SER A 95 -1.08 4.54 3.75
N VAL A 96 -2.41 4.63 3.75
CA VAL A 96 -3.12 5.82 4.27
C VAL A 96 -2.80 6.01 5.75
N VAL A 97 -2.86 4.95 6.54
CA VAL A 97 -2.64 5.01 7.99
C VAL A 97 -1.20 5.42 8.34
N SER A 98 -0.21 4.97 7.56
CA SER A 98 1.19 5.35 7.78
C SER A 98 1.40 6.87 7.68
N VAL A 99 0.76 7.53 6.70
CA VAL A 99 0.78 9.00 6.55
C VAL A 99 0.17 9.72 7.75
N GLY A 100 -0.87 9.16 8.38
CA GLY A 100 -1.48 9.73 9.58
C GLY A 100 -0.52 9.78 10.77
N GLY A 101 0.33 8.76 10.89
CA GLY A 101 1.37 8.71 11.94
C GLY A 101 2.33 9.89 11.86
N VAL A 102 2.68 10.31 10.64
CA VAL A 102 3.58 11.45 10.40
C VAL A 102 3.01 12.76 10.92
N ALA A 103 1.74 13.06 10.60
CA ALA A 103 1.09 14.28 11.06
C ALA A 103 1.07 14.36 12.60
N VAL A 104 0.66 13.27 13.26
CA VAL A 104 0.66 13.21 14.72
C VAL A 104 2.07 13.34 15.30
N GLY A 105 3.06 12.68 14.70
CA GLY A 105 4.45 12.75 15.12
C GLY A 105 5.00 14.18 15.11
N PHE A 106 4.75 14.96 14.05
CA PHE A 106 5.21 16.36 13.99
C PHE A 106 4.56 17.27 15.02
N THR A 107 3.25 17.15 15.27
CA THR A 107 2.61 17.95 16.33
C THR A 107 3.18 17.60 17.70
N GLN A 108 3.34 16.31 18.00
CA GLN A 108 3.91 15.88 19.28
C GLN A 108 5.33 16.42 19.48
N THR A 109 6.15 16.36 18.43
CA THR A 109 7.52 16.89 18.47
C THR A 109 7.55 18.38 18.77
N ALA A 110 6.67 19.14 18.11
CA ALA A 110 6.57 20.58 18.30
C ALA A 110 6.11 20.95 19.73
N ASN A 111 5.13 20.21 20.28
CA ASN A 111 4.69 20.37 21.68
C ASN A 111 5.83 20.09 22.65
N ASN A 112 6.52 18.96 22.47
CA ASN A 112 7.64 18.52 23.28
C ASN A 112 8.77 19.57 23.27
N TYR A 113 9.17 20.02 22.08
CA TYR A 113 10.20 21.05 21.93
C TYR A 113 9.81 22.36 22.60
N ALA A 114 8.59 22.87 22.38
CA ALA A 114 8.15 24.12 22.97
C ALA A 114 8.16 24.04 24.52
N LEU A 115 7.69 22.92 25.07
CA LEU A 115 7.72 22.69 26.52
C LEU A 115 9.14 22.64 27.07
N ALA A 116 10.05 21.95 26.38
CA ALA A 116 11.44 21.85 26.79
C ALA A 116 12.19 23.17 26.70
N ASP A 117 11.97 23.97 25.65
CA ASP A 117 12.53 25.31 25.51
C ASP A 117 12.04 26.24 26.63
N TRP A 118 10.73 26.21 26.94
CA TRP A 118 10.18 26.94 28.08
C TRP A 118 10.79 26.49 29.41
N ALA A 119 10.96 25.19 29.64
CA ALA A 119 11.61 24.67 30.83
C ALA A 119 13.09 25.11 30.92
N ALA A 120 13.83 25.06 29.81
CA ALA A 120 15.22 25.51 29.70
C ALA A 120 15.36 27.03 29.95
N SER A 121 14.35 27.81 29.60
CA SER A 121 14.26 29.25 29.91
C SER A 121 14.03 29.56 31.40
N LYS A 122 13.95 28.53 32.26
CA LYS A 122 13.53 28.59 33.68
C LYS A 122 12.08 29.03 33.84
N GLY A 123 11.22 28.64 32.89
CA GLY A 123 9.80 28.98 32.90
C GLY A 123 9.54 30.48 32.79
N LYS A 124 10.39 31.21 32.06
CA LYS A 124 10.17 32.65 31.83
C LYS A 124 9.05 32.82 30.80
N GLY A 125 8.02 33.57 31.18
CA GLY A 125 6.83 33.77 30.36
C GLY A 125 5.76 32.71 30.59
N GLU A 126 4.67 32.80 29.83
CA GLU A 126 3.58 31.83 29.94
C GLU A 126 4.01 30.45 29.42
N PRO A 127 3.60 29.35 30.09
CA PRO A 127 3.82 28.01 29.57
C PRO A 127 3.24 27.87 28.16
N PRO A 128 3.93 27.18 27.24
CA PRO A 128 3.39 26.95 25.91
C PRO A 128 2.11 26.12 26.00
N GLU A 129 1.09 26.53 25.25
CA GLU A 129 -0.14 25.75 25.13
C GLU A 129 0.13 24.50 24.28
N GLU A 130 -0.20 23.33 24.83
CA GLU A 130 -0.12 22.07 24.10
C GLU A 130 -1.18 22.05 23.00
N ARG A 131 -0.74 21.91 21.74
CA ARG A 131 -1.65 21.77 20.61
C ARG A 131 -2.07 20.33 20.46
N GLN A 132 -3.38 20.10 20.36
CA GLN A 132 -3.89 18.76 20.06
C GLN A 132 -3.37 18.29 18.69
N PRO A 133 -2.89 17.04 18.56
CA PRO A 133 -2.60 16.46 17.26
C PRO A 133 -3.81 16.56 16.33
N PRO A 134 -3.60 16.77 15.01
CA PRO A 134 -4.70 16.80 14.08
C PRO A 134 -5.46 15.48 14.09
N ALA A 135 -6.79 15.54 13.94
CA ALA A 135 -7.58 14.36 13.65
C ALA A 135 -7.13 13.75 12.32
N VAL A 136 -6.75 12.47 12.34
CA VAL A 136 -6.18 11.72 11.21
C VAL A 136 -6.91 10.39 11.05
N ILE A 137 -6.70 9.72 9.90
CA ILE A 137 -7.13 8.33 9.72
C ILE A 137 -6.07 7.44 10.39
N ALA A 138 -6.31 7.05 11.65
CA ALA A 138 -5.40 6.22 12.45
C ALA A 138 -5.75 4.72 12.44
N THR A 139 -6.87 4.35 11.83
CA THR A 139 -7.32 2.97 11.69
C THR A 139 -7.42 2.63 10.21
N VAL A 140 -7.02 1.42 9.83
CA VAL A 140 -7.02 0.97 8.44
C VAL A 140 -8.43 1.09 7.86
N PRO A 141 -8.63 1.91 6.81
CA PRO A 141 -9.90 2.01 6.12
C PRO A 141 -10.36 0.65 5.60
N LYS A 142 -11.66 0.40 5.65
CA LYS A 142 -12.27 -0.78 5.06
C LYS A 142 -12.89 -0.40 3.72
N TYR A 143 -12.09 -0.50 2.66
CA TYR A 143 -12.59 -0.35 1.29
C TYR A 143 -13.32 -1.61 0.82
N GLY A 144 -12.90 -2.79 1.30
CA GLY A 144 -13.40 -4.08 0.83
C GLY A 144 -12.81 -4.46 -0.54
N PRO A 145 -12.92 -5.73 -0.96
CA PRO A 145 -12.74 -6.06 -2.36
C PRO A 145 -13.88 -5.42 -3.18
N PRO A 146 -13.64 -5.06 -4.46
CA PRO A 146 -14.71 -4.58 -5.31
C PRO A 146 -15.79 -5.64 -5.49
N ASN A 147 -16.98 -5.22 -5.90
CA ASN A 147 -18.03 -6.14 -6.33
C ASN A 147 -17.53 -7.18 -7.33
N ASP A 148 -18.05 -8.40 -7.17
CA ASP A 148 -17.60 -9.56 -7.94
C ASP A 148 -18.07 -9.45 -9.40
N VAL A 149 -17.12 -9.50 -10.33
CA VAL A 149 -17.38 -9.44 -11.77
C VAL A 149 -17.80 -10.80 -12.34
N LYS A 150 -17.74 -11.87 -11.56
CA LYS A 150 -18.16 -13.21 -11.96
C LYS A 150 -19.66 -13.27 -12.26
N TRP A 151 -20.03 -13.89 -13.37
CA TRP A 151 -21.43 -14.15 -13.69
C TRP A 151 -22.04 -15.18 -12.74
N ARG A 152 -23.22 -14.89 -12.18
CA ARG A 152 -23.92 -15.74 -11.19
C ARG A 152 -25.23 -16.32 -11.71
N GLY A 153 -25.61 -16.03 -12.96
CA GLY A 153 -26.86 -16.51 -13.54
C GLY A 153 -28.08 -15.66 -13.20
N GLU A 154 -27.89 -14.42 -12.72
CA GLU A 154 -28.97 -13.51 -12.32
C GLU A 154 -28.93 -12.23 -13.17
N GLY A 155 -30.05 -11.83 -13.79
CA GLY A 155 -30.19 -10.56 -14.56
C GLY A 155 -31.02 -10.65 -15.85
N GLU A 156 -31.30 -9.50 -16.48
CA GLU A 156 -32.06 -9.40 -17.76
C GLU A 156 -31.33 -10.05 -18.96
N ASP A 157 -30.02 -10.28 -18.85
CA ASP A 157 -29.18 -10.89 -19.90
C ASP A 157 -29.35 -12.42 -20.01
N HIS A 158 -30.34 -12.99 -19.33
CA HIS A 158 -30.67 -14.42 -19.37
C HIS A 158 -31.06 -14.88 -20.79
N ASP A 159 -31.62 -14.01 -21.64
CA ASP A 159 -32.01 -14.37 -23.01
C ASP A 159 -32.08 -13.15 -23.98
N SER A 160 -31.45 -13.26 -25.14
CA SER A 160 -31.92 -12.73 -26.45
C SER A 160 -31.33 -11.47 -27.13
N TRP A 161 -30.42 -10.68 -26.56
CA TRP A 161 -29.90 -9.49 -27.30
C TRP A 161 -28.99 -9.86 -28.49
N ALA A 162 -28.16 -10.89 -28.36
CA ALA A 162 -27.33 -11.40 -29.46
C ALA A 162 -28.17 -11.89 -30.65
N ILE A 163 -29.38 -12.41 -30.39
CA ILE A 163 -30.28 -12.97 -31.40
C ILE A 163 -30.96 -11.87 -32.23
N SER A 164 -31.33 -10.74 -31.61
CA SER A 164 -31.98 -9.64 -32.34
C SER A 164 -31.09 -9.02 -33.41
N GLY A 165 -29.78 -8.95 -33.19
CA GLY A 165 -28.82 -8.46 -34.17
C GLY A 165 -28.62 -9.43 -35.35
N ILE A 166 -28.70 -10.73 -35.10
CA ILE A 166 -28.58 -11.80 -36.12
C ILE A 166 -29.82 -11.85 -37.03
N LEU A 167 -31.02 -11.61 -36.48
CA LEU A 167 -32.29 -11.76 -37.19
C LEU A 167 -32.75 -10.51 -37.97
N GLY A 168 -32.04 -9.39 -37.89
CA GLY A 168 -32.49 -8.10 -38.42
C GLY A 168 -32.75 -8.03 -39.94
N GLU A 169 -32.32 -9.03 -40.71
CA GLU A 169 -32.53 -9.13 -42.16
C GLU A 169 -33.51 -10.28 -42.55
N VAL A 170 -34.07 -10.99 -41.57
CA VAL A 170 -35.00 -12.10 -41.80
C VAL A 170 -36.42 -11.56 -42.05
N PRO A 171 -37.13 -12.00 -43.11
CA PRO A 171 -38.53 -11.62 -43.33
C PRO A 171 -39.43 -11.95 -42.13
N ASP A 172 -40.38 -11.06 -41.81
CA ASP A 172 -41.26 -11.17 -40.63
C ASP A 172 -41.97 -12.53 -40.49
N PHE A 173 -42.35 -13.15 -41.61
CA PHE A 173 -43.04 -14.45 -41.61
C PHE A 173 -42.13 -15.64 -41.22
N LEU A 174 -40.80 -15.49 -41.31
CA LEU A 174 -39.81 -16.51 -40.91
C LEU A 174 -39.21 -16.27 -39.52
N MET A 175 -39.40 -15.08 -38.95
CA MET A 175 -38.85 -14.71 -37.64
C MET A 175 -39.21 -15.70 -36.52
N PHE A 176 -40.45 -16.22 -36.51
CA PHE A 176 -40.91 -17.18 -35.50
C PHE A 176 -40.17 -18.52 -35.57
N ILE A 177 -39.66 -18.91 -36.75
CA ILE A 177 -38.94 -20.17 -36.98
C ILE A 177 -37.44 -19.97 -36.80
N MET A 178 -36.90 -18.87 -37.33
CA MET A 178 -35.45 -18.62 -37.32
C MET A 178 -34.92 -18.28 -35.93
N LYS A 179 -35.72 -17.67 -35.04
CA LYS A 179 -35.29 -17.37 -33.67
C LYS A 179 -34.92 -18.64 -32.87
N PRO A 180 -35.79 -19.67 -32.76
CA PRO A 180 -35.41 -20.96 -32.17
C PRO A 180 -34.25 -21.65 -32.87
N VAL A 181 -34.14 -21.50 -34.20
CA VAL A 181 -33.08 -22.14 -34.99
C VAL A 181 -31.71 -21.56 -34.69
N VAL A 182 -31.59 -20.23 -34.58
CA VAL A 182 -30.33 -19.56 -34.23
C VAL A 182 -29.94 -19.90 -32.79
N ASP A 183 -30.90 -19.90 -31.87
CA ASP A 183 -30.64 -20.26 -30.47
C ASP A 183 -30.14 -21.71 -30.33
N GLU A 184 -30.88 -22.67 -30.87
CA GLU A 184 -30.49 -24.07 -30.87
C GLU A 184 -29.19 -24.29 -31.66
N GLY A 185 -29.05 -23.65 -32.83
CA GLY A 185 -27.87 -23.68 -33.69
C GLY A 185 -26.59 -23.26 -32.97
N LEU A 186 -26.63 -22.12 -32.28
CA LEU A 186 -25.51 -21.61 -31.47
C LEU A 186 -25.23 -22.48 -30.25
N ARG A 187 -26.25 -23.12 -29.67
CA ARG A 187 -26.12 -24.09 -28.56
C ARG A 187 -25.38 -25.37 -28.95
N LEU A 188 -25.37 -25.73 -30.22
CA LEU A 188 -24.65 -26.94 -30.69
C LEU A 188 -23.23 -26.66 -31.16
N GLY A 189 -22.89 -25.37 -31.32
CA GLY A 189 -21.51 -24.89 -31.29
C GLY A 189 -21.08 -24.60 -29.85
N ARG A 190 -19.82 -24.19 -29.65
CA ARG A 190 -19.31 -23.85 -28.32
C ARG A 190 -19.71 -22.45 -27.82
N VAL A 191 -20.47 -21.67 -28.59
CA VAL A 191 -20.82 -20.28 -28.25
C VAL A 191 -21.65 -20.17 -26.96
N HIS A 192 -22.44 -21.19 -26.63
CA HIS A 192 -23.16 -21.27 -25.36
C HIS A 192 -22.25 -21.30 -24.13
N GLU A 193 -20.97 -21.72 -24.27
CA GLU A 193 -20.00 -21.76 -23.16
C GLU A 193 -19.63 -20.35 -22.66
N ILE A 194 -19.87 -19.31 -23.48
CA ILE A 194 -19.53 -17.92 -23.22
C ILE A 194 -20.76 -17.00 -23.30
N THR A 195 -21.97 -17.54 -23.17
CA THR A 195 -23.22 -16.74 -23.21
C THR A 195 -23.89 -16.73 -21.83
N PRO A 196 -24.03 -15.56 -21.16
CA PRO A 196 -23.68 -14.23 -21.66
C PRO A 196 -22.16 -13.99 -21.72
N GLY A 197 -21.74 -13.20 -22.70
CA GLY A 197 -20.34 -12.81 -22.89
C GLY A 197 -19.93 -11.71 -21.91
N VAL A 198 -18.68 -11.28 -22.00
CA VAL A 198 -18.17 -10.12 -21.25
C VAL A 198 -18.93 -8.86 -21.64
N LYS A 199 -19.21 -7.99 -20.67
CA LYS A 199 -19.78 -6.66 -20.88
C LYS A 199 -18.67 -5.68 -21.24
N GLU A 200 -18.45 -5.46 -22.54
CA GLU A 200 -17.24 -4.77 -23.02
C GLU A 200 -17.17 -3.30 -22.57
N GLU A 201 -18.29 -2.59 -22.52
CA GLU A 201 -18.33 -1.19 -22.04
C GLU A 201 -18.00 -1.11 -20.54
N GLU A 202 -18.57 -1.98 -19.72
CA GLU A 202 -18.29 -2.05 -18.29
C GLU A 202 -16.80 -2.37 -18.03
N PHE A 203 -16.20 -3.28 -18.80
CA PHE A 203 -14.76 -3.57 -18.72
C PHE A 203 -13.91 -2.34 -19.06
N ARG A 204 -14.28 -1.54 -20.07
CA ARG A 204 -13.55 -0.30 -20.42
C ARG A 204 -13.67 0.76 -19.32
N ASP A 205 -14.84 0.86 -18.68
CA ASP A 205 -15.02 1.77 -17.55
C ASP A 205 -14.19 1.34 -16.34
N ILE A 206 -14.17 0.05 -16.01
CA ILE A 206 -13.30 -0.53 -14.97
C ILE A 206 -11.83 -0.24 -15.31
N ALA A 207 -11.41 -0.42 -16.56
CA ALA A 207 -10.06 -0.08 -17.01
C ALA A 207 -9.76 1.42 -16.81
N GLY A 208 -10.72 2.30 -17.09
CA GLY A 208 -10.66 3.73 -16.79
C GLY A 208 -10.37 4.03 -15.32
N ALA A 209 -11.15 3.42 -14.42
CA ALA A 209 -10.96 3.56 -12.97
C ALA A 209 -9.56 3.12 -12.51
N TRP A 210 -9.04 2.00 -13.02
CA TRP A 210 -7.69 1.54 -12.69
C TRP A 210 -6.59 2.46 -13.25
N ARG A 211 -6.81 3.10 -14.40
CA ARG A 211 -5.89 4.13 -14.94
C ARG A 211 -5.79 5.33 -14.00
N ASP A 212 -6.94 5.81 -13.53
CA ASP A 212 -7.02 6.95 -12.63
C ASP A 212 -6.38 6.63 -11.27
N ALA A 213 -6.57 5.41 -10.77
CA ALA A 213 -5.92 4.89 -9.56
C ALA A 213 -4.38 4.96 -9.65
N SER A 214 -3.81 4.53 -10.77
CA SER A 214 -2.36 4.63 -11.07
C SER A 214 -1.84 6.06 -11.03
N SER A 215 -2.59 7.01 -11.59
CA SER A 215 -2.25 8.44 -11.55
C SER A 215 -2.31 8.98 -10.11
N ASP A 216 -3.37 8.64 -9.38
CA ASP A 216 -3.64 9.14 -8.04
C ASP A 216 -2.60 8.68 -7.01
N VAL A 217 -2.12 7.43 -7.05
CA VAL A 217 -1.07 6.95 -6.13
C VAL A 217 0.25 7.68 -6.33
N LYS A 218 0.64 7.94 -7.58
CA LYS A 218 1.88 8.67 -7.89
C LYS A 218 1.80 10.11 -7.40
N LYS A 219 0.66 10.76 -7.64
CA LYS A 219 0.42 12.13 -7.20
C LYS A 219 0.51 12.25 -5.68
N ALA A 220 -0.14 11.36 -4.93
CA ALA A 220 -0.13 11.38 -3.46
C ALA A 220 1.30 11.29 -2.89
N ALA A 221 2.16 10.47 -3.50
CA ALA A 221 3.56 10.36 -3.10
C ALA A 221 4.38 11.65 -3.35
N GLY A 222 4.06 12.37 -4.43
CA GLY A 222 4.59 13.70 -4.73
C GLY A 222 4.12 14.73 -3.72
N ASP A 223 2.80 14.84 -3.53
CA ASP A 223 2.16 15.78 -2.59
C ASP A 223 2.71 15.61 -1.16
N PHE A 224 2.97 14.37 -0.71
CA PHE A 224 3.61 14.12 0.57
C PHE A 224 5.06 14.64 0.61
N THR A 225 5.85 14.37 -0.42
CA THR A 225 7.25 14.83 -0.50
C THR A 225 7.33 16.37 -0.48
N ASP A 226 6.38 17.03 -1.14
CA ASP A 226 6.27 18.49 -1.17
C ASP A 226 5.92 19.04 0.22
N ALA A 227 5.01 18.37 0.95
CA ALA A 227 4.66 18.76 2.32
C ALA A 227 5.87 18.70 3.28
N ILE A 228 6.71 17.67 3.17
CA ILE A 228 7.93 17.53 4.00
C ILE A 228 9.01 18.54 3.60
N SER A 229 9.07 18.91 2.32
CA SER A 229 10.07 19.86 1.82
C SER A 229 9.99 21.23 2.50
N TYR A 230 8.84 21.61 3.07
CA TYR A 230 8.67 22.84 3.84
C TYR A 230 9.59 22.96 5.07
N ILE A 231 9.96 21.84 5.69
CA ILE A 231 10.83 21.77 6.88
C ILE A 231 12.21 21.17 6.55
N THR A 232 12.63 21.27 5.29
CA THR A 232 13.91 20.72 4.82
C THR A 232 14.81 21.81 4.27
N ASP A 233 16.07 21.84 4.71
CA ASP A 233 17.06 22.77 4.20
C ASP A 233 17.38 22.50 2.70
N PRO A 234 17.07 23.44 1.80
CA PRO A 234 17.22 23.23 0.37
C PRO A 234 18.67 23.29 -0.13
N THR A 235 19.62 23.88 0.61
CA THR A 235 20.96 24.19 0.06
C THR A 235 22.15 24.04 1.01
N GLY A 236 21.96 23.87 2.32
CA GLY A 236 23.06 23.97 3.30
C GLY A 236 23.57 22.65 3.91
N ASN A 237 22.68 21.70 4.24
CA ASN A 237 23.02 20.54 5.06
C ASN A 237 22.75 19.18 4.36
N GLY A 238 23.82 18.52 3.92
CA GLY A 238 23.73 17.22 3.23
C GLY A 238 23.22 16.07 4.11
N GLU A 239 23.40 16.11 5.43
CA GLU A 239 22.83 15.11 6.36
C GLU A 239 21.32 15.29 6.47
N TRP A 240 20.86 16.54 6.64
CA TRP A 240 19.44 16.87 6.67
C TRP A 240 18.73 16.44 5.38
N GLN A 241 19.30 16.78 4.23
CA GLN A 241 18.76 16.36 2.94
C GLN A 241 18.73 14.83 2.79
N ALA A 242 19.77 14.13 3.24
CA ALA A 242 19.79 12.67 3.21
C ALA A 242 18.72 12.06 4.13
N ALA A 243 18.49 12.65 5.30
CA ALA A 243 17.46 12.24 6.25
C ALA A 243 16.04 12.49 5.70
N MET A 244 15.79 13.65 5.07
CA MET A 244 14.51 13.93 4.40
C MET A 244 14.25 12.91 3.29
N ARG A 245 15.26 12.65 2.46
CA ARG A 245 15.12 11.69 1.36
C ARG A 245 14.84 10.29 1.89
N ALA A 246 15.54 9.85 2.93
CA ALA A 246 15.29 8.58 3.59
C ALA A 246 13.87 8.52 4.16
N PHE A 247 13.42 9.56 4.86
CA PHE A 247 12.09 9.66 5.44
C PHE A 247 10.97 9.56 4.38
N CYS A 248 11.11 10.28 3.28
CA CYS A 248 10.17 10.20 2.15
C CYS A 248 10.23 8.86 1.38
N GLN A 249 11.25 8.02 1.60
CA GLN A 249 11.30 6.65 1.08
C GLN A 249 10.72 5.63 2.07
N THR A 250 10.95 5.82 3.37
CA THR A 250 10.54 4.84 4.41
C THR A 250 9.03 4.76 4.54
N ILE A 251 8.34 5.90 4.43
CA ILE A 251 6.87 5.94 4.46
C ILE A 251 6.22 5.08 3.36
N TRP A 252 6.93 4.88 2.25
CA TRP A 252 6.51 4.06 1.12
C TRP A 252 7.13 2.66 1.12
N GLY A 253 7.52 2.16 2.30
CA GLY A 253 7.84 0.75 2.53
C GLY A 253 9.31 0.38 2.39
N THR A 254 10.23 1.35 2.26
CA THR A 254 11.66 1.00 2.40
C THR A 254 12.06 0.83 3.86
N THR A 255 13.04 -0.03 4.10
CA THR A 255 13.62 -0.27 5.43
C THR A 255 15.15 -0.26 5.38
N ALA A 256 15.79 -0.13 6.55
CA ALA A 256 17.25 -0.22 6.66
C ALA A 256 17.81 -1.60 6.26
N TRP A 257 17.02 -2.68 6.40
CA TRP A 257 17.41 -4.06 6.11
C TRP A 257 16.97 -4.57 4.74
N GLY A 258 16.05 -3.86 4.07
CA GLY A 258 15.40 -4.32 2.85
C GLY A 258 16.38 -4.75 1.75
N LYS A 259 15.91 -5.62 0.86
CA LYS A 259 16.69 -6.18 -0.26
C LYS A 259 16.19 -5.69 -1.61
N VAL A 260 16.98 -5.96 -2.64
CA VAL A 260 16.54 -5.82 -4.03
C VAL A 260 15.86 -7.13 -4.42
N ARG A 261 14.59 -7.06 -4.84
CA ARG A 261 13.75 -8.21 -5.17
C ARG A 261 13.13 -8.09 -6.55
N ASP A 262 13.00 -9.20 -7.27
CA ASP A 262 12.28 -9.21 -8.54
C ASP A 262 10.75 -9.33 -8.35
N GLN A 263 10.05 -9.54 -9.46
CA GLN A 263 8.59 -9.59 -9.50
C GLN A 263 8.01 -10.83 -8.82
N ARG A 264 8.83 -11.82 -8.47
CA ARG A 264 8.45 -12.99 -7.66
C ARG A 264 8.85 -12.82 -6.19
N ALA A 265 9.20 -11.59 -5.80
CA ALA A 265 9.77 -11.27 -4.51
C ALA A 265 11.07 -12.03 -4.20
N GLU A 266 11.81 -12.52 -5.20
CA GLU A 266 13.09 -13.21 -5.00
C GLU A 266 14.25 -12.22 -4.94
N VAL A 267 15.22 -12.43 -4.03
CA VAL A 267 16.39 -11.55 -3.92
C VAL A 267 17.23 -11.66 -5.17
N THR A 268 17.52 -10.53 -5.82
CA THR A 268 18.27 -10.52 -7.07
C THR A 268 19.06 -9.24 -7.29
N ALA A 269 20.08 -9.32 -8.15
CA ALA A 269 20.81 -8.17 -8.68
C ALA A 269 20.37 -7.79 -10.11
N LYS A 270 19.32 -8.45 -10.65
CA LYS A 270 18.83 -8.19 -12.01
C LYS A 270 18.36 -6.74 -12.17
N LYS A 271 18.66 -6.16 -13.34
CA LYS A 271 18.14 -4.84 -13.74
C LYS A 271 16.61 -4.89 -13.80
N GLY A 272 15.95 -3.88 -13.24
CA GLY A 272 14.48 -3.80 -13.17
C GLY A 272 13.88 -4.43 -11.91
N ALA A 273 14.70 -5.00 -11.02
CA ALA A 273 14.28 -5.41 -9.69
C ALA A 273 14.03 -4.20 -8.77
N ARG A 274 13.11 -4.37 -7.82
CA ARG A 274 12.67 -3.32 -6.89
C ARG A 274 13.52 -3.29 -5.64
N SER A 275 13.95 -2.10 -5.23
CA SER A 275 14.74 -1.93 -4.02
C SER A 275 13.86 -1.59 -2.83
N TRP A 276 13.82 -2.49 -1.85
CA TRP A 276 13.18 -2.28 -0.55
C TRP A 276 14.11 -1.63 0.48
N LYS A 277 15.38 -1.39 0.12
CA LYS A 277 16.36 -0.75 1.00
C LYS A 277 16.30 0.77 0.96
N THR A 278 16.20 1.42 2.11
CA THR A 278 16.30 2.89 2.24
C THR A 278 17.69 3.39 1.84
N HIS A 279 17.75 4.52 1.14
CA HIS A 279 19.01 5.12 0.71
C HIS A 279 18.92 6.65 0.61
N GLY A 280 19.35 7.36 1.65
CA GLY A 280 19.22 8.82 1.77
C GLY A 280 19.92 9.64 0.67
N LYS A 281 20.87 9.08 -0.09
CA LYS A 281 21.47 9.80 -1.23
C LYS A 281 20.64 9.75 -2.52
N MET A 282 19.60 8.91 -2.58
CA MET A 282 18.75 8.78 -3.77
C MET A 282 17.53 9.69 -3.67
N ASP A 283 17.08 10.16 -4.83
CA ASP A 283 15.84 10.91 -4.95
C ASP A 283 14.66 10.05 -4.46
N PRO A 284 13.78 10.57 -3.58
CA PRO A 284 12.64 9.83 -3.08
C PRO A 284 11.76 9.28 -4.20
N ALA A 285 11.57 9.99 -5.31
CA ALA A 285 10.74 9.55 -6.42
C ALA A 285 11.24 8.28 -7.11
N THR A 286 12.52 7.94 -6.95
CA THR A 286 13.13 6.74 -7.53
C THR A 286 13.06 5.51 -6.62
N ARG A 287 12.46 5.64 -5.43
CA ARG A 287 12.54 4.63 -4.37
C ARG A 287 11.33 4.68 -3.44
N ARG A 288 10.16 4.29 -3.97
CA ARG A 288 8.87 4.24 -3.24
C ARG A 288 8.17 2.92 -3.52
N PRO A 289 8.68 1.78 -3.00
CA PRO A 289 8.27 0.47 -3.49
C PRO A 289 6.77 0.20 -3.35
N VAL A 290 6.10 0.65 -2.28
CA VAL A 290 4.63 0.54 -2.14
C VAL A 290 3.91 1.28 -3.26
N ILE A 291 4.29 2.52 -3.55
CA ILE A 291 3.69 3.34 -4.61
C ILE A 291 3.95 2.73 -5.99
N GLU A 292 5.15 2.25 -6.22
CA GLU A 292 5.53 1.61 -7.49
C GLU A 292 4.79 0.28 -7.71
N VAL A 293 4.53 -0.49 -6.65
CA VAL A 293 3.72 -1.72 -6.72
C VAL A 293 2.26 -1.40 -6.99
N LEU A 294 1.70 -0.38 -6.34
CA LEU A 294 0.34 0.09 -6.63
C LEU A 294 0.24 0.57 -8.09
N ASP A 295 1.12 1.47 -8.54
CA ASP A 295 1.14 1.97 -9.92
C ASP A 295 1.24 0.83 -10.94
N LYS A 296 2.21 -0.08 -10.75
CA LYS A 296 2.40 -1.23 -11.65
C LYS A 296 1.16 -2.12 -11.69
N SER A 297 0.58 -2.44 -10.53
CA SER A 297 -0.59 -3.33 -10.44
C SER A 297 -1.81 -2.69 -11.11
N ALA A 298 -2.08 -1.41 -10.83
CA ALA A 298 -3.19 -0.68 -11.43
C ALA A 298 -3.05 -0.59 -12.96
N ASN A 299 -1.87 -0.27 -13.48
CA ASN A 299 -1.62 -0.25 -14.94
C ASN A 299 -1.77 -1.65 -15.57
N ALA A 300 -1.30 -2.69 -14.88
CA ALA A 300 -1.45 -4.07 -15.37
C ALA A 300 -2.92 -4.49 -15.41
N ILE A 301 -3.69 -4.23 -14.35
CA ILE A 301 -5.12 -4.53 -14.28
C ILE A 301 -5.87 -3.74 -15.37
N GLN A 302 -5.64 -2.44 -15.48
CA GLN A 302 -6.23 -1.60 -16.53
C GLN A 302 -6.02 -2.19 -17.91
N LYS A 303 -4.78 -2.55 -18.25
CA LYS A 303 -4.46 -3.14 -19.56
C LYS A 303 -5.19 -4.46 -19.78
N LEU A 304 -5.31 -5.30 -18.77
CA LEU A 304 -6.03 -6.58 -18.89
C LEU A 304 -7.52 -6.36 -19.16
N PHE A 305 -8.17 -5.44 -18.46
CA PHE A 305 -9.57 -5.12 -18.73
C PHE A 305 -9.78 -4.58 -20.16
N ASP A 306 -8.93 -3.67 -20.63
CA ASP A 306 -9.02 -3.15 -22.01
C ASP A 306 -8.77 -4.26 -23.06
N ASP A 307 -7.76 -5.11 -22.85
CA ASP A 307 -7.44 -6.23 -23.75
C ASP A 307 -8.62 -7.22 -23.81
N LEU A 308 -9.23 -7.55 -22.65
CA LEU A 308 -10.35 -8.49 -22.57
C LEU A 308 -11.65 -7.91 -23.14
N ALA A 309 -11.90 -6.61 -22.99
CA ALA A 309 -13.00 -5.93 -23.68
C ALA A 309 -12.86 -6.03 -25.20
N ALA A 310 -11.65 -5.86 -25.73
CA ALA A 310 -11.38 -6.00 -27.16
C ALA A 310 -11.55 -7.46 -27.64
N VAL A 311 -11.14 -8.44 -26.83
CA VAL A 311 -11.37 -9.87 -27.11
C VAL A 311 -12.87 -10.19 -27.10
N GLY A 312 -13.62 -9.68 -26.13
CA GLY A 312 -15.08 -9.79 -26.07
C GLY A 312 -15.73 -9.28 -27.34
N GLN A 313 -15.45 -8.02 -27.69
CA GLN A 313 -15.99 -7.38 -28.88
C GLN A 313 -15.68 -8.18 -30.15
N LYS A 314 -14.42 -8.58 -30.34
CA LYS A 314 -14.01 -9.37 -31.52
C LYS A 314 -14.73 -10.72 -31.57
N THR A 315 -14.93 -11.36 -30.43
CA THR A 315 -15.64 -12.64 -30.33
C THR A 315 -17.10 -12.45 -30.71
N THR A 316 -17.77 -11.46 -30.12
CA THR A 316 -19.16 -11.08 -30.43
C THR A 316 -19.36 -10.74 -31.90
N GLU A 317 -18.47 -9.93 -32.50
CA GLU A 317 -18.52 -9.58 -33.92
C GLU A 317 -18.34 -10.81 -34.82
N THR A 318 -17.41 -11.70 -34.47
CA THR A 318 -17.13 -12.91 -35.25
C THR A 318 -18.29 -13.90 -35.21
N THR A 319 -18.80 -14.21 -34.02
CA THR A 319 -19.90 -15.17 -33.85
C THR A 319 -21.20 -14.63 -34.46
N THR A 320 -21.48 -13.33 -34.28
CA THR A 320 -22.64 -12.67 -34.90
C THR A 320 -22.57 -12.71 -36.42
N ARG A 321 -21.42 -12.36 -37.01
CA ARG A 321 -21.24 -12.40 -38.47
C ARG A 321 -21.42 -13.80 -39.03
N LEU A 322 -20.78 -14.81 -38.43
CA LEU A 322 -20.90 -16.20 -38.87
C LEU A 322 -22.33 -16.73 -38.73
N ALA A 323 -23.04 -16.33 -37.68
CA ALA A 323 -24.45 -16.69 -37.49
C ALA A 323 -25.37 -16.02 -38.53
N LYS A 324 -25.11 -14.75 -38.89
CA LYS A 324 -25.82 -14.06 -39.99
C LYS A 324 -25.60 -14.76 -41.32
N GLU A 325 -24.35 -15.06 -41.66
CA GLU A 325 -24.01 -15.77 -42.90
C GLU A 325 -24.72 -17.13 -43.00
N ALA A 326 -24.82 -17.89 -41.90
CA ALA A 326 -25.57 -19.14 -41.85
C ALA A 326 -27.09 -18.92 -41.95
N THR A 327 -27.61 -17.86 -41.31
CA THR A 327 -29.03 -17.47 -41.37
C THR A 327 -29.42 -17.12 -42.80
N ASP A 328 -28.65 -16.28 -43.49
CA ASP A 328 -28.93 -15.84 -44.86
C ASP A 328 -28.93 -17.01 -45.84
N LYS A 329 -27.96 -17.92 -45.73
CA LYS A 329 -27.91 -19.14 -46.54
C LYS A 329 -29.10 -20.05 -46.28
N THR A 330 -29.52 -20.19 -45.01
CA THR A 330 -30.70 -20.98 -44.64
C THR A 330 -31.98 -20.37 -45.21
N VAL A 331 -32.18 -19.05 -45.06
CA VAL A 331 -33.34 -18.35 -45.64
C VAL A 331 -33.34 -18.50 -47.17
N LYS A 332 -32.19 -18.36 -47.81
CA LYS A 332 -32.07 -18.55 -49.26
C LYS A 332 -32.44 -19.97 -49.68
N ASP A 333 -31.93 -20.99 -49.02
CA ASP A 333 -32.25 -22.39 -49.35
C ASP A 333 -33.74 -22.71 -49.15
N LEU A 334 -34.38 -22.09 -48.15
CA LEU A 334 -35.80 -22.27 -47.86
C LEU A 334 -36.74 -21.50 -48.79
N THR A 335 -36.29 -20.41 -49.42
CA THR A 335 -37.15 -19.51 -50.19
C THR A 335 -36.86 -19.50 -51.70
N SER A 336 -35.72 -20.03 -52.13
CA SER A 336 -35.32 -20.03 -53.54
C SER A 336 -36.27 -20.87 -54.39
N GLY A 337 -36.89 -20.25 -55.40
CA GLY A 337 -37.73 -20.93 -56.39
C GLY A 337 -39.20 -21.05 -56.04
N LEU A 338 -39.65 -20.45 -54.92
CA LEU A 338 -41.04 -20.47 -54.48
C LEU A 338 -41.83 -19.23 -54.96
N ASP A 339 -43.11 -19.43 -55.27
CA ASP A 339 -44.04 -18.32 -55.52
C ASP A 339 -44.72 -17.81 -54.22
N LEU A 340 -45.53 -16.76 -54.33
CA LEU A 340 -46.18 -16.10 -53.18
C LEU A 340 -47.11 -17.06 -52.38
N PHE A 341 -47.71 -18.04 -53.05
CA PHE A 341 -48.63 -19.02 -52.46
C PHE A 341 -47.88 -20.18 -51.81
N GLU A 342 -46.73 -20.56 -52.36
CA GLU A 342 -45.83 -21.56 -51.76
C GLU A 342 -45.09 -21.02 -50.54
N LEU A 343 -44.72 -19.73 -50.52
CA LEU A 343 -44.16 -19.05 -49.35
C LEU A 343 -45.12 -19.10 -48.14
N THR A 344 -46.43 -18.98 -48.36
CA THR A 344 -47.43 -19.05 -47.29
C THR A 344 -47.64 -20.48 -46.77
N LYS A 345 -47.48 -21.51 -47.61
CA LYS A 345 -47.52 -22.91 -47.17
C LYS A 345 -46.26 -23.32 -46.42
N LEU A 346 -45.09 -22.83 -46.84
CA LEU A 346 -43.81 -23.09 -46.18
C LEU A 346 -43.85 -22.67 -44.70
N ALA A 347 -44.42 -21.49 -44.41
CA ALA A 347 -44.57 -20.98 -43.05
C ALA A 347 -45.42 -21.87 -42.12
N VAL A 348 -46.35 -22.66 -42.68
CA VAL A 348 -47.25 -23.55 -41.92
C VAL A 348 -46.68 -24.97 -41.80
N GLY A 349 -45.80 -25.39 -42.73
CA GLY A 349 -45.30 -26.76 -42.84
C GLY A 349 -43.87 -27.02 -42.39
N LEU A 350 -43.07 -25.99 -42.12
CA LEU A 350 -41.65 -26.16 -41.74
C LEU A 350 -41.50 -26.80 -40.36
N VAL A 351 -40.77 -27.92 -40.33
CA VAL A 351 -40.36 -28.57 -39.08
C VAL A 351 -39.09 -27.89 -38.57
N VAL A 352 -39.14 -27.30 -37.37
CA VAL A 352 -37.99 -26.60 -36.75
C VAL A 352 -36.72 -27.45 -36.76
N ALA A 353 -36.83 -28.76 -36.51
CA ALA A 353 -35.69 -29.68 -36.54
C ALA A 353 -34.99 -29.75 -37.92
N GLU A 354 -35.75 -29.70 -39.02
CA GLU A 354 -35.19 -29.71 -40.38
C GLU A 354 -34.49 -28.38 -40.68
N VAL A 355 -35.09 -27.25 -40.28
CA VAL A 355 -34.49 -25.92 -40.42
C VAL A 355 -33.21 -25.80 -39.60
N VAL A 356 -33.19 -26.36 -38.39
CA VAL A 356 -31.99 -26.44 -37.55
C VAL A 356 -30.89 -27.25 -38.23
N LEU A 357 -31.20 -28.39 -38.87
CA LEU A 357 -30.20 -29.17 -39.62
C LEU A 357 -29.66 -28.41 -40.83
N THR A 358 -30.51 -27.72 -41.57
CA THR A 358 -30.10 -26.87 -42.70
C THR A 358 -29.21 -25.72 -42.22
N PHE A 359 -29.59 -25.03 -41.15
CA PHE A 359 -28.78 -23.98 -40.54
C PHE A 359 -27.40 -24.48 -40.12
N ARG A 360 -27.34 -25.62 -39.41
CA ARG A 360 -26.08 -26.26 -39.01
C ARG A 360 -25.18 -26.57 -40.21
N SER A 361 -25.75 -26.98 -41.34
CA SER A 361 -24.97 -27.28 -42.55
C SER A 361 -24.29 -26.05 -43.16
N HIS A 362 -24.84 -24.86 -42.89
CA HIS A 362 -24.29 -23.57 -43.35
C HIS A 362 -23.37 -22.90 -42.33
N MET A 363 -23.37 -23.36 -41.08
CA MET A 363 -22.52 -22.82 -40.03
C MET A 363 -21.04 -23.17 -40.27
N ASP A 364 -20.18 -22.17 -40.18
CA ASP A 364 -18.75 -22.40 -39.96
C ASP A 364 -18.50 -22.68 -38.47
N LYS A 365 -18.83 -23.91 -38.06
CA LYS A 365 -18.66 -24.35 -36.67
C LYS A 365 -17.20 -24.27 -36.22
N ALA A 366 -16.25 -24.58 -37.11
CA ALA A 366 -14.82 -24.54 -36.78
C ALA A 366 -14.36 -23.12 -36.42
N ALA A 367 -14.77 -22.11 -37.19
CA ALA A 367 -14.44 -20.71 -36.90
C ALA A 367 -15.13 -20.20 -35.62
N MET A 368 -16.39 -20.59 -35.37
CA MET A 368 -17.08 -20.25 -34.12
C MET A 368 -16.39 -20.87 -32.90
N ASP A 369 -16.08 -22.17 -32.96
CA ASP A 369 -15.41 -22.88 -31.86
C ASP A 369 -13.99 -22.32 -31.61
N ALA A 370 -13.29 -21.89 -32.65
CA ALA A 370 -11.99 -21.22 -32.54
C ALA A 370 -12.09 -19.84 -31.87
N ALA A 371 -13.14 -19.06 -32.16
CA ALA A 371 -13.37 -17.77 -31.51
C ALA A 371 -13.65 -17.95 -30.01
N VAL A 372 -14.47 -18.94 -29.63
CA VAL A 372 -14.74 -19.28 -28.23
C VAL A 372 -13.49 -19.77 -27.50
N ALA A 373 -12.67 -20.62 -28.15
CA ALA A 373 -11.41 -21.08 -27.58
C ALA A 373 -10.45 -19.91 -27.31
N ALA A 374 -10.29 -18.99 -28.27
CA ALA A 374 -9.46 -17.81 -28.11
C ALA A 374 -9.96 -16.87 -27.00
N TYR A 375 -11.28 -16.75 -26.84
CA TYR A 375 -11.88 -16.01 -25.72
C TYR A 375 -11.44 -16.60 -24.38
N HIS A 376 -11.65 -17.90 -24.15
CA HIS A 376 -11.27 -18.48 -22.86
C HIS A 376 -9.77 -18.46 -22.60
N GLU A 377 -8.94 -18.70 -23.62
CA GLU A 377 -7.48 -18.64 -23.50
C GLU A 377 -7.04 -17.24 -23.07
N ALA A 378 -7.59 -16.19 -23.67
CA ALA A 378 -7.25 -14.81 -23.31
C ALA A 378 -7.61 -14.47 -21.86
N PHE A 379 -8.80 -14.87 -21.39
CA PHE A 379 -9.20 -14.66 -19.99
C PHE A 379 -8.35 -15.48 -19.01
N SER A 380 -8.03 -16.73 -19.35
CA SER A 380 -7.16 -17.58 -18.54
C SER A 380 -5.73 -17.01 -18.44
N ASP A 381 -5.18 -16.55 -19.55
CA ASP A 381 -3.87 -15.89 -19.58
C ASP A 381 -3.86 -14.60 -18.77
N ALA A 382 -4.96 -13.83 -18.81
CA ALA A 382 -5.14 -12.65 -17.98
C ALA A 382 -5.18 -13.02 -16.49
N ALA A 383 -5.85 -14.10 -16.11
CA ALA A 383 -5.85 -14.61 -14.73
C ALA A 383 -4.43 -15.00 -14.26
N GLY A 384 -3.63 -15.63 -15.13
CA GLY A 384 -2.22 -15.94 -14.85
C GLY A 384 -1.37 -14.68 -14.65
N LYS A 385 -1.60 -13.63 -15.45
CA LYS A 385 -0.92 -12.33 -15.30
C LYS A 385 -1.33 -11.61 -14.01
N LEU A 386 -2.59 -11.70 -13.59
CA LEU A 386 -3.04 -11.19 -12.30
C LEU A 386 -2.37 -11.92 -11.13
N ALA A 387 -2.31 -13.26 -11.17
CA ALA A 387 -1.65 -14.05 -10.12
C ALA A 387 -0.18 -13.65 -9.91
N MET A 388 0.52 -13.25 -10.98
CA MET A 388 1.89 -12.77 -10.89
C MET A 388 2.04 -11.43 -10.14
N LEU A 389 0.98 -10.63 -10.01
CA LEU A 389 0.99 -9.40 -9.22
C LEU A 389 0.95 -9.66 -7.72
N GLU A 390 0.43 -10.82 -7.29
CA GLU A 390 0.27 -11.16 -5.87
C GLU A 390 1.60 -11.14 -5.11
N PHE A 391 2.69 -11.62 -5.72
CA PHE A 391 4.00 -11.67 -5.07
C PHE A 391 4.52 -10.30 -4.62
N GLU A 392 4.43 -9.29 -5.50
CA GLU A 392 4.87 -7.93 -5.15
C GLU A 392 3.88 -7.24 -4.22
N LEU A 393 2.58 -7.51 -4.35
CA LEU A 393 1.56 -7.00 -3.42
C LEU A 393 1.75 -7.56 -2.02
N ASP A 394 2.09 -8.84 -1.86
CA ASP A 394 2.34 -9.48 -0.57
C ASP A 394 3.60 -8.94 0.10
N GLU A 395 4.71 -8.78 -0.65
CA GLU A 395 5.92 -8.14 -0.13
C GLU A 395 5.65 -6.68 0.28
N ALA A 396 4.81 -5.95 -0.48
CA ALA A 396 4.40 -4.60 -0.13
C ALA A 396 3.52 -4.55 1.12
N LEU A 397 2.57 -5.48 1.28
CA LEU A 397 1.70 -5.60 2.45
C LEU A 397 2.49 -5.94 3.73
N GLN A 398 3.58 -6.70 3.60
CA GLN A 398 4.50 -6.97 4.70
C GLN A 398 5.36 -5.72 5.03
N SER A 399 5.78 -4.98 4.01
CA SER A 399 6.72 -3.86 4.16
C SER A 399 6.07 -2.53 4.50
N VAL A 400 4.77 -2.36 4.24
CA VAL A 400 4.07 -1.09 4.47
C VAL A 400 4.18 -0.67 5.94
N PRO A 401 4.64 0.55 6.25
CA PRO A 401 4.82 0.98 7.62
C PRO A 401 3.51 1.06 8.42
N THR A 402 3.61 0.86 9.73
CA THR A 402 2.48 1.11 10.64
C THR A 402 2.38 2.59 11.00
N PHE A 403 1.22 2.97 11.56
CA PHE A 403 1.03 4.29 12.18
C PHE A 403 2.13 4.63 13.18
N GLN A 404 2.46 3.69 14.07
CA GLN A 404 3.41 3.92 15.17
C GLN A 404 4.85 4.04 14.67
N ALA A 405 5.24 3.25 13.67
CA ALA A 405 6.55 3.34 13.05
C ALA A 405 6.77 4.71 12.38
N GLU A 406 5.76 5.23 11.67
CA GLU A 406 5.85 6.56 11.04
C GLU A 406 5.74 7.70 12.05
N ARG A 407 4.94 7.55 13.12
CA ARG A 407 4.93 8.51 14.23
C ARG A 407 6.32 8.65 14.85
N ALA A 408 6.99 7.54 15.12
CA ALA A 408 8.35 7.53 15.68
C ALA A 408 9.37 8.15 14.72
N ARG A 409 9.34 7.79 13.42
CA ARG A 409 10.23 8.41 12.42
C ARG A 409 10.00 9.91 12.27
N ALA A 410 8.75 10.35 12.25
CA ALA A 410 8.41 11.77 12.17
C ALA A 410 8.88 12.53 13.41
N GLN A 411 8.79 11.92 14.60
CA GLN A 411 9.37 12.49 15.81
C GLN A 411 10.89 12.63 15.71
N GLY A 412 11.61 11.58 15.27
CA GLY A 412 13.05 11.65 15.06
C GLY A 412 13.46 12.73 14.05
N PHE A 413 12.83 12.74 12.88
CA PHE A 413 13.12 13.73 11.83
C PHE A 413 12.77 15.16 12.27
N GLY A 414 11.61 15.35 12.89
CA GLY A 414 11.16 16.66 13.40
C GLY A 414 12.08 17.18 14.49
N ALA A 415 12.49 16.33 15.42
CA ALA A 415 13.37 16.68 16.53
C ALA A 415 14.74 17.15 16.02
N ARG A 416 15.32 16.40 15.07
CA ARG A 416 16.58 16.77 14.41
C ARG A 416 16.45 18.05 13.59
N SER A 417 15.31 18.27 12.92
CA SER A 417 15.04 19.47 12.13
C SER A 417 14.98 20.74 13.00
N LEU A 418 14.29 20.69 14.14
CA LEU A 418 14.21 21.79 15.10
C LEU A 418 15.59 22.17 15.68
N ASN A 419 16.52 21.22 15.75
CA ASN A 419 17.90 21.50 16.16
C ASN A 419 18.87 21.70 14.99
N GLU A 420 18.37 22.03 13.79
CA GLU A 420 19.18 22.29 12.59
C GLU A 420 20.15 21.14 12.24
N PHE A 421 19.82 19.90 12.64
CA PHE A 421 20.66 18.71 12.54
C PHE A 421 22.04 18.81 13.22
N LYS A 422 22.21 19.69 14.22
CA LYS A 422 23.44 19.78 15.00
C LYS A 422 23.79 18.47 15.69
N LYS A 423 25.09 18.21 15.84
CA LYS A 423 25.64 17.03 16.51
C LYS A 423 25.78 17.29 18.01
N GLU A 424 24.66 17.41 18.68
CA GLU A 424 24.57 17.65 20.12
C GLU A 424 23.30 17.03 20.68
N HIS A 425 23.29 16.71 21.97
CA HIS A 425 22.05 16.32 22.64
C HIS A 425 21.12 17.53 22.78
N SER A 426 20.03 17.51 22.02
CA SER A 426 18.89 18.40 22.23
C SER A 426 17.87 17.68 23.10
N TRP A 427 17.39 18.35 24.14
CA TRP A 427 16.43 17.78 25.08
C TRP A 427 15.04 18.34 24.78
N GLN A 428 14.06 17.49 24.45
CA GLN A 428 12.71 17.90 24.11
C GLN A 428 11.67 17.42 25.12
N LEU A 429 12.10 16.89 26.27
CA LEU A 429 11.20 16.39 27.32
C LEU A 429 11.39 17.17 28.63
N PRO A 430 10.47 17.13 29.59
CA PRO A 430 10.69 17.72 30.91
C PRO A 430 11.33 16.68 31.85
N GLU A 431 12.65 16.51 31.80
CA GLU A 431 13.38 15.66 32.76
C GLU A 431 14.54 16.45 33.37
N SER A 432 14.77 16.25 34.67
CA SER A 432 15.93 16.80 35.36
C SER A 432 17.15 15.92 35.13
N ARG A 433 18.25 16.51 34.63
CA ARG A 433 19.58 15.86 34.55
C ARG A 433 20.18 15.51 35.93
N VAL A 434 19.52 15.91 37.01
CA VAL A 434 19.88 15.54 38.39
C VAL A 434 18.68 14.83 39.04
N PRO A 435 18.82 13.58 39.53
CA PRO A 435 20.04 12.75 39.57
C PRO A 435 20.36 12.01 38.25
N TYR A 436 19.55 12.18 37.19
CA TYR A 436 19.64 11.38 35.97
C TYR A 436 20.64 11.95 34.94
N MET A 437 21.94 11.79 35.24
CA MET A 437 23.04 12.38 34.44
C MET A 437 23.10 11.86 32.99
N TYR A 438 22.57 10.67 32.75
CA TYR A 438 22.66 9.94 31.47
C TYR A 438 21.36 9.92 30.66
N SER A 439 20.42 10.81 30.97
CA SER A 439 19.17 10.88 30.22
C SER A 439 19.42 11.33 28.77
N VAL A 440 18.78 10.64 27.81
CA VAL A 440 18.79 10.96 26.36
C VAL A 440 17.38 11.09 25.78
N ASP A 441 17.18 12.07 24.88
CA ASP A 441 15.96 12.15 24.08
C ASP A 441 16.14 11.28 22.84
N LEU A 442 15.37 10.19 22.72
CA LEU A 442 15.53 9.24 21.62
C LEU A 442 15.20 9.84 20.25
N ALA A 443 14.24 10.77 20.19
CA ALA A 443 13.89 11.42 18.94
C ALA A 443 15.07 12.30 18.46
N ALA A 444 15.66 13.09 19.36
CA ALA A 444 16.84 13.88 19.04
C ALA A 444 18.10 13.01 18.79
N ALA A 445 18.17 11.80 19.37
CA ALA A 445 19.29 10.88 19.17
C ALA A 445 19.21 10.09 17.84
N GLU A 446 18.04 10.00 17.20
CA GLU A 446 17.87 9.24 15.95
C GLU A 446 18.78 9.80 14.84
N GLY A 447 19.52 8.91 14.16
CA GLY A 447 20.52 9.25 13.16
C GLY A 447 21.83 9.85 13.70
N MET A 448 21.86 10.36 14.94
CA MET A 448 23.08 10.87 15.57
C MET A 448 24.02 9.71 15.84
N GLY A 449 25.28 9.81 15.42
CA GLY A 449 26.24 8.69 15.57
C GLY A 449 25.79 7.41 14.83
N ASN A 450 24.95 7.52 13.80
CA ASN A 450 24.30 6.40 13.11
C ASN A 450 23.29 5.61 14.00
N GLY A 451 22.73 6.30 15.00
CA GLY A 451 21.63 5.81 15.84
C GLY A 451 20.38 5.44 15.03
N HIS A 452 19.72 4.34 15.40
CA HIS A 452 18.58 3.81 14.63
C HIS A 452 17.54 3.09 15.51
N THR A 453 17.34 3.60 16.73
CA THR A 453 16.36 3.07 17.68
C THR A 453 14.95 3.19 17.12
N LEU A 454 14.56 4.39 16.68
CA LEU A 454 13.19 4.65 16.24
C LEU A 454 12.89 3.97 14.91
N ASP A 455 13.80 4.05 13.94
CA ASP A 455 13.57 3.43 12.64
C ASP A 455 13.48 1.90 12.71
N LYS A 456 14.37 1.24 13.48
CA LYS A 456 14.43 -0.23 13.48
C LYS A 456 13.59 -0.92 14.55
N HIS A 457 13.25 -0.25 15.64
CA HIS A 457 12.73 -0.91 16.85
C HIS A 457 11.44 -0.30 17.38
N VAL A 458 10.70 0.51 16.61
CA VAL A 458 9.40 1.05 17.07
C VAL A 458 8.29 0.72 16.10
N GLY A 459 7.18 0.21 16.64
CA GLY A 459 5.92 0.00 15.94
C GLY A 459 5.97 -1.04 14.81
N LYS A 460 6.86 -2.04 14.84
CA LYS A 460 6.89 -3.10 13.83
C LYS A 460 5.79 -4.13 14.07
N THR A 461 5.26 -4.70 13.00
CA THR A 461 4.39 -5.88 13.11
C THR A 461 5.21 -7.15 13.30
N ASP A 462 4.54 -8.21 13.73
CA ASP A 462 5.12 -9.55 13.89
C ASP A 462 5.72 -10.02 12.55
N GLU A 463 5.03 -9.78 11.42
CA GLU A 463 5.51 -10.10 10.07
C GLU A 463 6.74 -9.28 9.67
N GLN A 464 6.85 -8.03 10.12
CA GLN A 464 8.01 -7.17 9.84
C GLN A 464 9.24 -7.58 10.64
N LEU A 465 9.08 -8.10 11.86
CA LEU A 465 10.18 -8.69 12.63
C LEU A 465 10.72 -9.93 11.91
N LEU A 466 9.83 -10.82 11.47
CA LEU A 466 10.20 -12.00 10.67
C LEU A 466 10.83 -11.62 9.33
N GLN A 467 10.29 -10.59 8.66
CA GLN A 467 10.86 -10.05 7.42
C GLN A 467 12.31 -9.59 7.64
N ARG A 468 12.58 -8.92 8.76
CA ARG A 468 13.93 -8.47 9.10
C ARG A 468 14.88 -9.64 9.31
N MET A 469 14.46 -10.69 10.03
CA MET A 469 15.28 -11.91 10.18
C MET A 469 15.62 -12.53 8.82
N ARG A 470 14.62 -12.64 7.93
CA ARG A 470 14.78 -13.12 6.55
C ARG A 470 15.75 -12.25 5.74
N ASP A 471 15.58 -10.93 5.78
CA ASP A 471 16.35 -10.00 4.94
C ASP A 471 17.77 -9.80 5.46
N GLU A 472 17.97 -9.82 6.78
CA GLU A 472 19.31 -9.79 7.38
C GLU A 472 19.93 -11.21 7.46
N SER A 473 19.58 -12.13 6.57
CA SER A 473 20.18 -13.47 6.51
C SER A 473 21.48 -13.55 5.69
N LYS A 474 22.28 -14.58 6.01
CA LYS A 474 23.47 -15.06 5.28
C LYS A 474 23.05 -15.79 4.00
N ALA A 475 24.01 -16.13 3.14
CA ALA A 475 23.73 -16.85 1.90
C ALA A 475 23.21 -18.29 2.14
N ASN A 476 23.50 -18.89 3.29
CA ASN A 476 23.00 -20.20 3.70
C ASN A 476 21.60 -20.13 4.36
N GLY A 477 20.94 -18.96 4.37
CA GLY A 477 19.60 -18.78 4.93
C GLY A 477 19.55 -18.51 6.44
N GLU A 478 20.68 -18.62 7.16
CA GLU A 478 20.73 -18.29 8.59
C GLU A 478 20.70 -16.77 8.81
N PRO A 479 19.92 -16.26 9.78
CA PRO A 479 19.98 -14.87 10.20
C PRO A 479 21.40 -14.42 10.56
N LYS A 480 21.79 -13.19 10.16
CA LYS A 480 23.04 -12.53 10.62
C LYS A 480 22.86 -11.81 11.94
N ILE A 481 21.61 -11.55 12.33
CA ILE A 481 21.25 -10.94 13.59
C ILE A 481 20.70 -12.03 14.52
N PRO A 482 21.02 -11.98 15.83
CA PRO A 482 20.53 -12.98 16.78
C PRO A 482 19.05 -12.78 17.14
N ALA A 483 18.50 -11.58 16.91
CA ALA A 483 17.12 -11.26 17.21
C ALA A 483 16.66 -10.01 16.45
N ALA A 484 15.34 -9.87 16.30
CA ALA A 484 14.67 -8.65 15.91
C ALA A 484 13.54 -8.34 16.91
N SER A 485 13.43 -7.10 17.36
CA SER A 485 12.44 -6.70 18.36
C SER A 485 11.93 -5.28 18.14
N THR A 486 10.78 -4.98 18.72
CA THR A 486 10.10 -3.70 18.59
C THR A 486 9.38 -3.29 19.88
N TYR A 487 9.55 -2.03 20.26
CA TYR A 487 8.66 -1.32 21.18
C TYR A 487 7.28 -1.15 20.53
N ALA A 488 6.25 -1.05 21.38
CA ALA A 488 4.89 -0.77 20.93
C ALA A 488 4.78 0.63 20.26
N ASP A 489 5.41 1.62 20.88
CA ASP A 489 5.42 3.02 20.43
C ASP A 489 6.67 3.77 20.95
N VAL A 490 6.79 5.03 20.55
CA VAL A 490 7.94 5.90 20.86
C VAL A 490 7.99 6.29 22.33
N GLU A 491 6.84 6.40 23.00
CA GLU A 491 6.73 6.70 24.43
C GLU A 491 7.24 5.52 25.27
N ALA A 492 6.87 4.28 24.90
CA ALA A 492 7.42 3.06 25.49
C ALA A 492 8.94 2.98 25.25
N ALA A 493 9.39 3.22 24.01
CA ALA A 493 10.80 3.24 23.68
C ALA A 493 11.59 4.22 24.55
N GLN A 494 11.11 5.47 24.67
CA GLN A 494 11.71 6.51 25.48
C GLN A 494 11.76 6.10 26.96
N ARG A 495 10.61 5.67 27.52
CA ARG A 495 10.50 5.29 28.93
C ARG A 495 11.45 4.16 29.30
N PHE A 496 11.46 3.08 28.52
CA PHE A 496 12.22 1.89 28.86
C PHE A 496 13.72 2.05 28.58
N THR A 497 14.10 2.82 27.56
CA THR A 497 15.49 3.24 27.35
C THR A 497 16.01 4.02 28.54
N GLN A 498 15.23 5.01 29.00
CA GLN A 498 15.58 5.80 30.18
C GLN A 498 15.72 4.96 31.44
N TYR A 499 14.82 4.00 31.64
CA TYR A 499 14.94 3.06 32.75
C TYR A 499 16.28 2.32 32.71
N CYS A 500 16.64 1.74 31.57
CA CYS A 500 17.88 0.97 31.46
C CYS A 500 19.15 1.83 31.63
N LEU A 501 19.15 3.07 31.12
CA LEU A 501 20.25 4.02 31.37
C LEU A 501 20.44 4.30 32.87
N ARG A 502 19.33 4.48 33.61
CA ARG A 502 19.38 4.74 35.06
C ARG A 502 19.85 3.51 35.83
N ASP A 503 19.32 2.34 35.48
CA ASP A 503 19.68 1.05 36.09
C ASP A 503 21.15 0.68 35.87
N ASN A 504 21.80 1.21 34.82
CA ASN A 504 23.17 0.91 34.45
C ASN A 504 24.11 2.13 34.61
N SER A 505 23.74 3.13 35.41
CA SER A 505 24.54 4.36 35.53
C SER A 505 25.97 4.12 36.04
N GLU A 506 26.16 3.20 36.99
CA GLU A 506 27.50 2.84 37.50
C GLU A 506 28.37 2.15 36.44
N ASP A 507 27.77 1.36 35.54
CA ASP A 507 28.48 0.69 34.45
C ASP A 507 28.91 1.70 33.39
N ILE A 508 28.03 2.67 33.09
CA ILE A 508 28.31 3.77 32.18
C ILE A 508 29.43 4.65 32.76
N ASP A 509 29.39 4.99 34.05
CA ASP A 509 30.45 5.74 34.74
C ASP A 509 31.81 5.05 34.57
N ARG A 510 31.88 3.75 34.89
CA ARG A 510 33.11 2.97 34.77
C ARG A 510 33.61 2.89 33.33
N TRP A 511 32.71 2.76 32.37
CA TRP A 511 33.05 2.74 30.95
C TRP A 511 33.62 4.08 30.47
N LEU A 512 32.98 5.19 30.84
CA LEU A 512 33.41 6.53 30.46
C LEU A 512 34.75 6.93 31.12
N ALA A 513 35.03 6.42 32.32
CA ALA A 513 36.28 6.63 33.05
C ALA A 513 37.44 5.71 32.62
N GLY A 514 37.21 4.74 31.72
CA GLY A 514 38.22 3.77 31.31
C GLY A 514 39.44 4.38 30.61
N ASP A 515 40.62 3.81 30.82
CA ASP A 515 41.89 4.19 30.18
C ASP A 515 42.63 2.96 29.60
N PRO A 516 42.79 2.83 28.27
CA PRO A 516 42.14 3.65 27.25
C PRO A 516 40.62 3.39 27.19
N PRO A 517 39.80 4.39 26.84
CA PRO A 517 38.35 4.23 26.85
C PRO A 517 37.88 3.33 25.70
N ALA A 518 37.04 2.33 26.02
CA ALA A 518 36.39 1.51 25.01
C ALA A 518 35.45 2.38 24.13
N THR A 519 35.39 2.10 22.83
CA THR A 519 34.59 2.90 21.88
C THR A 519 33.09 2.68 22.02
N SER A 520 32.67 1.57 22.64
CA SER A 520 31.26 1.27 22.88
C SER A 520 31.07 0.40 24.12
N ILE A 521 29.90 0.49 24.74
CA ILE A 521 29.41 -0.45 25.76
C ILE A 521 28.02 -0.98 25.36
N ILE A 522 27.71 -2.21 25.79
CA ILE A 522 26.35 -2.72 25.79
C ILE A 522 25.91 -2.80 27.25
N VAL A 523 24.80 -2.15 27.56
CA VAL A 523 24.15 -2.23 28.87
C VAL A 523 22.78 -2.90 28.72
N LYS A 524 22.34 -3.62 29.73
CA LYS A 524 21.10 -4.40 29.67
C LYS A 524 20.42 -4.43 31.03
N THR A 525 19.13 -4.12 31.02
CA THR A 525 18.21 -4.43 32.12
C THR A 525 17.39 -5.64 31.71
N ASN A 526 17.52 -6.74 32.44
CA ASN A 526 16.89 -8.02 32.07
C ASN A 526 15.36 -8.01 32.24
N SER A 527 14.84 -7.22 33.17
CA SER A 527 13.42 -7.10 33.44
C SER A 527 13.11 -5.73 34.01
N ILE A 528 12.12 -5.05 33.43
CA ILE A 528 11.64 -3.76 33.91
C ILE A 528 10.37 -3.97 34.73
N PRO A 529 10.29 -3.49 35.97
CA PRO A 529 9.08 -3.61 36.77
C PRO A 529 7.95 -2.77 36.17
N LEU A 530 6.73 -3.31 36.19
CA LEU A 530 5.53 -2.52 35.97
C LEU A 530 5.40 -1.50 37.12
N GLN A 531 4.95 -0.27 36.84
CA GLN A 531 4.93 0.78 37.86
C GLN A 531 4.07 0.37 39.08
N GLY A 532 4.70 0.32 40.26
CA GLY A 532 4.09 -0.06 41.54
C GLY A 532 4.76 -1.27 42.19
N PRO A 533 4.86 -1.34 43.53
CA PRO A 533 5.67 -2.34 44.24
C PRO A 533 5.19 -3.81 44.12
N LEU A 534 4.03 -4.05 43.49
CA LEU A 534 3.39 -5.37 43.38
C LEU A 534 2.91 -5.70 41.96
N ALA A 535 3.33 -4.91 40.96
CA ALA A 535 2.68 -4.91 39.64
C ALA A 535 3.27 -5.93 38.63
N GLY A 536 4.30 -6.69 39.01
CA GLY A 536 4.97 -7.65 38.12
C GLY A 536 5.91 -7.00 37.12
N GLU A 537 6.23 -7.71 36.04
CA GLU A 537 7.15 -7.26 34.99
C GLU A 537 6.39 -6.57 33.85
N ALA A 538 6.91 -5.45 33.36
CA ALA A 538 6.36 -4.75 32.23
C ALA A 538 6.70 -5.48 30.93
N VAL A 539 5.72 -5.59 30.02
CA VAL A 539 6.00 -5.95 28.62
C VAL A 539 6.68 -4.75 27.97
N THR A 540 7.96 -4.90 27.61
CA THR A 540 8.75 -3.84 26.99
C THR A 540 8.53 -3.75 25.49
N GLY A 541 8.08 -4.83 24.87
CA GLY A 541 7.78 -4.90 23.44
C GLY A 541 7.59 -6.34 22.98
N LYS A 542 7.79 -6.58 21.70
CA LYS A 542 7.80 -7.93 21.10
C LYS A 542 9.14 -8.26 20.47
N GLY A 543 9.47 -9.54 20.37
CA GLY A 543 10.71 -10.02 19.77
C GLY A 543 10.59 -11.37 19.08
N VAL A 544 11.54 -11.63 18.20
CA VAL A 544 11.87 -12.95 17.65
C VAL A 544 13.37 -13.17 17.86
N THR A 545 13.74 -14.37 18.29
CA THR A 545 15.13 -14.78 18.50
C THR A 545 15.51 -15.89 17.53
N TYR A 546 16.79 -15.97 17.20
CA TYR A 546 17.38 -17.08 16.48
C TYR A 546 18.37 -17.78 17.39
N ASP A 547 18.06 -19.03 17.77
CA ASP A 547 18.88 -19.85 18.65
C ASP A 547 18.88 -21.30 18.16
N ASP A 548 20.00 -22.00 18.33
CA ASP A 548 20.18 -23.40 17.93
C ASP A 548 19.69 -23.79 16.52
N GLY A 549 19.76 -22.85 15.57
CA GLY A 549 19.37 -23.10 14.18
C GLY A 549 17.91 -22.80 13.87
N GLU A 550 17.10 -22.41 14.84
CA GLU A 550 15.65 -22.17 14.71
C GLU A 550 15.25 -20.74 15.07
N LEU A 551 14.20 -20.24 14.42
CA LEU A 551 13.55 -18.98 14.77
C LEU A 551 12.44 -19.25 15.78
N SER A 552 12.39 -18.46 16.85
CA SER A 552 11.28 -18.50 17.80
C SER A 552 9.97 -18.01 17.16
N GLU A 553 8.85 -18.33 17.78
CA GLU A 553 7.63 -17.53 17.58
C GLU A 553 7.83 -16.11 18.12
N VAL A 554 7.02 -15.17 17.63
CA VAL A 554 7.01 -13.80 18.17
C VAL A 554 6.46 -13.83 19.59
N HIS A 555 7.20 -13.24 20.53
CA HIS A 555 6.87 -13.26 21.95
C HIS A 555 7.04 -11.89 22.59
N ASP A 556 6.37 -11.71 23.73
CA ASP A 556 6.56 -10.52 24.57
C ASP A 556 7.96 -10.52 25.19
N THR A 557 8.56 -9.35 25.19
CA THR A 557 9.87 -9.06 25.81
C THR A 557 9.67 -8.27 27.10
N LYS A 558 10.65 -8.32 27.99
CA LYS A 558 10.56 -7.72 29.34
C LYS A 558 11.78 -6.90 29.73
N GLY A 559 12.89 -7.10 29.03
CA GLY A 559 14.11 -6.34 29.22
C GLY A 559 14.31 -5.28 28.15
N VAL A 560 15.39 -4.52 28.30
CA VAL A 560 15.92 -3.61 27.30
C VAL A 560 17.43 -3.75 27.23
N SER A 561 17.98 -3.73 26.02
CA SER A 561 19.41 -3.64 25.75
C SER A 561 19.72 -2.38 24.96
N LEU A 562 20.77 -1.66 25.37
CA LEU A 562 21.27 -0.49 24.67
C LEU A 562 22.70 -0.74 24.23
N ARG A 563 23.03 -0.23 23.05
CA ARG A 563 24.41 -0.03 22.65
C ARG A 563 24.72 1.47 22.64
N LEU A 564 25.68 1.88 23.46
CA LEU A 564 26.16 3.25 23.53
C LEU A 564 27.51 3.35 22.81
N MET A 565 27.70 4.43 22.05
CA MET A 565 28.94 4.71 21.34
C MET A 565 29.57 5.96 21.95
N ARG A 566 30.83 5.87 22.37
CA ARG A 566 31.52 6.98 23.00
C ARG A 566 31.71 8.12 22.00
N ASP A 567 31.32 9.32 22.40
CA ASP A 567 31.55 10.55 21.65
C ASP A 567 31.87 11.69 22.63
N PRO A 568 33.16 12.01 22.84
CA PRO A 568 33.58 13.04 23.80
C PRO A 568 33.10 14.46 23.48
N SER A 569 32.53 14.69 22.29
CA SER A 569 31.99 16.01 21.92
C SER A 569 30.56 16.24 22.42
N LEU A 570 29.91 15.20 22.97
CA LEU A 570 28.56 15.25 23.49
C LEU A 570 28.53 15.39 25.01
N ASP A 571 27.37 15.82 25.54
CA ASP A 571 27.07 15.87 26.98
C ASP A 571 25.67 15.29 27.24
N PRO A 572 25.55 14.04 27.76
CA PRO A 572 26.64 13.14 28.17
C PRO A 572 27.51 12.64 26.98
N PRO A 573 28.76 12.18 27.21
CA PRO A 573 29.75 11.92 26.15
C PRO A 573 29.56 10.61 25.38
N TYR A 574 28.33 10.31 24.95
CA TYR A 574 28.00 9.18 24.10
C TYR A 574 26.76 9.43 23.24
N SER A 575 26.64 8.68 22.15
CA SER A 575 25.39 8.58 21.39
C SER A 575 24.73 7.22 21.65
N VAL A 576 23.39 7.19 21.60
CA VAL A 576 22.63 5.95 21.59
C VAL A 576 22.63 5.39 20.17
N PHE A 577 23.39 4.33 19.94
CA PHE A 577 23.43 3.70 18.62
C PHE A 577 22.19 2.86 18.35
N THR A 578 21.73 2.12 19.36
CA THR A 578 20.43 1.47 19.33
C THR A 578 19.95 1.18 20.76
N SER A 579 18.64 1.13 20.91
CA SER A 579 17.93 0.61 22.07
C SER A 579 16.85 -0.34 21.57
N MET A 580 16.71 -1.49 22.21
CA MET A 580 15.77 -2.51 21.75
C MET A 580 15.24 -3.36 22.91
N PRO A 581 13.96 -3.80 22.86
CA PRO A 581 13.45 -4.81 23.79
C PRO A 581 14.18 -6.14 23.64
N VAL A 582 14.35 -6.88 24.73
CA VAL A 582 15.08 -8.16 24.80
C VAL A 582 14.51 -9.10 25.86
#